data_AF-A0A7Y4T270-F1
#
_entry.id   AF-A0A7Y4T270-F1
#
_cell.length_a   1.000
_cell.length_b   1.000
_cell.length_c   1.000
_cell.angle_alpha   90.00
_cell.angle_beta   90.00
_cell.angle_gamma   90.00
#
_symmetry.space_group_name_H-M   'P 1'
#
loop_
_entity.id
_entity.type
_entity.pdbx_description
1 polymer ?
#
loop_
_entity_poly.entity_id
_entity_poly.type
_entity_poly.pdbx_seq_one_letter_code
_entity_poly.pdbx_strand_id
1 'polypeptide(L)'
;MKRILFFCLLTILVGIACKSDSKKAESTTTTTPEVTAPADNSTPNVTAPANLTPVPGPQSTEPAQNAKGVWHFTCPKGCAGGGAGATPCGKCGATLAHNQAYHAQ
;
A
#
# COMPACT_ATOMS: atom_id res chain seq x y z
N MET A 1 15.72 -39.77 -27.34
CA MET A 1 14.36 -40.22 -26.91
C MET A 1 14.16 -40.29 -25.39
N LYS A 2 15.20 -40.25 -24.54
CA LYS A 2 15.06 -40.20 -23.07
C LYS A 2 14.86 -38.78 -22.49
N ARG A 3 15.10 -37.73 -23.30
CA ARG A 3 14.97 -36.32 -22.91
C ARG A 3 13.59 -35.72 -23.15
N ILE A 4 12.76 -36.35 -23.99
CA ILE A 4 11.37 -35.95 -24.24
C ILE A 4 10.45 -36.47 -23.11
N LEU A 5 10.78 -37.62 -22.52
CA LEU A 5 10.04 -38.17 -21.37
C LEU A 5 10.22 -37.34 -20.09
N PHE A 6 11.35 -36.63 -19.94
CA PHE A 6 11.62 -35.81 -18.76
C PHE A 6 10.89 -34.45 -18.79
N PHE A 7 10.64 -33.91 -19.99
CA PHE A 7 9.91 -32.65 -20.16
C PHE A 7 8.40 -32.78 -19.97
N CYS A 8 7.82 -33.98 -20.17
CA CYS A 8 6.40 -34.25 -19.88
C CYS A 8 6.10 -34.50 -18.39
N LEU A 9 7.09 -34.85 -17.58
CA LEU A 9 6.87 -35.14 -16.15
C LEU A 9 6.97 -33.88 -15.26
N LEU A 10 7.58 -32.80 -15.75
CA LEU A 10 7.77 -31.57 -14.97
C LEU A 10 6.59 -30.57 -15.08
N THR A 11 5.73 -30.70 -16.10
CA THR A 11 4.56 -29.84 -16.29
C THR A 11 3.31 -30.30 -15.53
N ILE A 12 3.33 -31.50 -14.93
CA ILE A 12 2.18 -32.09 -14.20
C ILE A 12 2.15 -31.66 -12.71
N LEU A 13 3.19 -31.00 -12.19
CA LEU A 13 3.22 -30.51 -10.80
C LEU A 13 2.70 -29.07 -10.62
N VAL A 14 2.20 -28.41 -11.68
CA VAL A 14 1.65 -27.05 -11.65
C VAL A 14 0.11 -27.08 -11.76
N GLY A 15 -0.58 -27.76 -10.84
CA GLY A 15 -2.02 -28.02 -11.05
C GLY A 15 -2.93 -28.28 -9.84
N ILE A 16 -2.54 -28.03 -8.58
CA ILE A 16 -3.47 -28.20 -7.44
C ILE A 16 -3.61 -26.90 -6.62
N ALA A 17 -4.56 -26.11 -7.12
CA ALA A 17 -5.49 -25.19 -6.44
C ALA A 17 -5.21 -24.71 -5.00
N CYS A 18 -5.02 -23.39 -4.87
CA CYS A 18 -5.57 -22.63 -3.75
C CYS A 18 -7.11 -22.65 -3.82
N LYS A 19 -7.77 -23.26 -2.83
CA LYS A 19 -9.15 -22.95 -2.47
C LYS A 19 -9.09 -22.13 -1.20
N SER A 20 -9.20 -20.80 -1.31
CA SER A 20 -9.27 -19.90 -0.17
C SER A 20 -10.58 -19.15 -0.22
N ASP A 21 -11.52 -19.56 0.63
CA ASP A 21 -12.80 -18.92 0.85
C ASP A 21 -12.60 -17.52 1.46
N SER A 22 -13.09 -16.50 0.75
CA SER A 22 -13.08 -15.10 1.18
C SER A 22 -14.24 -14.83 2.15
N LYS A 23 -13.95 -14.69 3.45
CA LYS A 23 -14.82 -13.97 4.40
C LYS A 23 -14.32 -12.54 4.55
N LYS A 24 -15.06 -11.63 3.91
CA LYS A 24 -14.93 -10.17 3.96
C LYS A 24 -15.19 -9.70 5.40
N ALA A 25 -14.18 -9.19 6.08
CA ALA A 25 -14.34 -8.42 7.31
C ALA A 25 -14.61 -6.96 6.92
N GLU A 26 -15.83 -6.53 7.19
CA GLU A 26 -16.29 -5.16 7.04
C GLU A 26 -15.77 -4.33 8.22
N SER A 27 -14.82 -3.44 7.95
CA SER A 27 -14.38 -2.45 8.94
C SER A 27 -15.33 -1.25 8.84
N THR A 28 -16.35 -1.26 9.70
CA THR A 28 -17.29 -0.18 9.93
C THR A 28 -16.55 1.10 10.34
N THR A 29 -16.54 2.09 9.45
CA THR A 29 -16.08 3.45 9.73
C THR A 29 -17.07 4.13 10.68
N THR A 30 -16.58 4.51 11.86
CA THR A 30 -17.29 5.29 12.87
C THR A 30 -17.48 6.74 12.41
N THR A 31 -18.73 7.13 12.21
CA THR A 31 -19.16 8.52 12.04
C THR A 31 -19.33 9.17 13.40
N THR A 32 -18.73 10.33 13.65
CA THR A 32 -18.96 11.16 14.84
C THR A 32 -18.89 12.64 14.41
N PRO A 33 -19.72 13.51 15.02
CA PRO A 33 -20.54 14.48 14.29
C PRO A 33 -19.90 15.84 14.06
N GLU A 34 -20.37 16.47 12.98
CA GLU A 34 -20.28 17.88 12.63
C GLU A 34 -20.93 18.76 13.71
N VAL A 35 -20.16 19.69 14.27
CA VAL A 35 -20.66 20.76 15.16
C VAL A 35 -20.52 22.08 14.43
N THR A 36 -21.68 22.68 14.14
CA THR A 36 -21.85 24.01 13.54
C THR A 36 -22.09 25.05 14.64
N ALA A 37 -21.32 26.15 14.65
CA ALA A 37 -21.70 27.46 15.22
C ALA A 37 -20.68 28.55 14.74
N PRO A 38 -20.93 29.87 14.92
CA PRO A 38 -21.27 30.80 13.85
C PRO A 38 -20.18 31.84 13.52
N ALA A 39 -20.36 32.49 12.37
CA ALA A 39 -19.56 33.61 11.89
C ALA A 39 -19.85 34.91 12.65
N ASP A 40 -18.81 35.66 13.01
CA ASP A 40 -18.89 37.12 13.07
C ASP A 40 -17.51 37.80 12.90
N ASN A 41 -17.60 38.92 12.16
CA ASN A 41 -16.94 40.20 12.41
C ASN A 41 -15.66 40.63 11.63
N SER A 42 -15.91 41.60 10.74
CA SER A 42 -15.15 42.82 10.44
C SER A 42 -13.78 42.81 9.75
N THR A 43 -13.77 43.45 8.57
CA THR A 43 -12.65 43.97 7.75
C THR A 43 -11.80 45.01 8.50
N PRO A 44 -10.48 45.16 8.25
CA PRO A 44 -10.02 45.87 7.06
C PRO A 44 -8.76 45.29 6.37
N ASN A 45 -8.69 45.63 5.09
CA ASN A 45 -7.63 45.46 4.11
C ASN A 45 -6.19 45.71 4.64
N VAL A 46 -5.32 44.71 4.52
CA VAL A 46 -3.85 44.90 4.51
C VAL A 46 -3.31 44.23 3.24
N THR A 47 -2.89 45.06 2.29
CA THR A 47 -2.20 44.64 1.06
C THR A 47 -0.83 44.06 1.42
N ALA A 48 -0.76 42.75 1.62
CA ALA A 48 0.48 41.99 1.62
C ALA A 48 0.66 41.31 0.25
N PRO A 49 1.86 41.25 -0.35
CA PRO A 49 2.08 40.41 -1.52
C PRO A 49 1.74 38.96 -1.13
N ALA A 50 0.84 38.34 -1.88
CA ALA A 50 0.41 36.97 -1.63
C ALA A 50 1.63 36.05 -1.71
N ASN A 51 2.14 35.61 -0.56
CA ASN A 51 3.09 34.52 -0.49
C ASN A 51 2.32 33.25 -0.87
N LEU A 52 2.37 32.90 -2.16
CA LEU A 52 1.75 31.71 -2.73
C LEU A 52 2.46 30.46 -2.21
N THR A 53 2.19 30.10 -0.96
CA THR A 53 2.55 28.79 -0.44
C THR A 53 1.70 27.79 -1.21
N PRO A 54 2.29 26.84 -1.97
CA PRO A 54 1.51 25.82 -2.65
C PRO A 54 0.70 25.06 -1.60
N VAL A 55 -0.63 25.11 -1.69
CA VAL A 55 -1.49 24.23 -0.92
C VAL A 55 -1.15 22.81 -1.40
N PRO A 56 -0.65 21.90 -0.54
CA PRO A 56 -0.41 20.54 -0.94
C PRO A 56 -1.75 19.95 -1.38
N GLY A 57 -1.85 19.58 -2.66
CA GLY A 57 -2.98 18.81 -3.15
C GLY A 57 -3.09 17.48 -2.39
N PRO A 58 -4.23 16.78 -2.48
CA PRO A 58 -4.36 15.46 -1.88
C PRO A 58 -3.24 14.55 -2.39
N GLN A 59 -2.32 14.16 -1.49
CA GLN A 59 -1.26 13.22 -1.84
C GLN A 59 -1.92 11.86 -2.04
N SER A 60 -1.85 11.34 -3.27
CA SER A 60 -2.24 9.96 -3.54
C SER A 60 -1.40 9.05 -2.64
N THR A 61 -2.06 8.25 -1.81
CA THR A 61 -1.39 7.26 -0.97
C THR A 61 -0.92 6.12 -1.86
N GLU A 62 0.40 6.00 -1.99
CA GLU A 62 1.06 4.90 -2.70
C GLU A 62 0.58 3.55 -2.12
N PRO A 63 0.10 2.60 -2.95
CA PRO A 63 -0.27 1.27 -2.48
C PRO A 63 0.91 0.50 -1.86
N ALA A 64 0.60 -0.47 -1.01
CA ALA A 64 1.64 -1.35 -0.45
C ALA A 64 2.20 -2.34 -1.47
N GLN A 65 1.36 -2.77 -2.41
CA GLN A 65 1.73 -3.63 -3.53
C GLN A 65 1.29 -2.97 -4.83
N ASN A 66 2.12 -3.11 -5.86
CA ASN A 66 1.74 -2.66 -7.20
C ASN A 66 0.89 -3.73 -7.92
N ALA A 67 0.50 -3.44 -9.16
CA ALA A 67 -0.32 -4.33 -9.97
C ALA A 67 0.33 -5.71 -10.25
N LYS A 68 1.65 -5.85 -10.14
CA LYS A 68 2.37 -7.14 -10.26
C LYS A 68 2.51 -7.86 -8.92
N GLY A 69 1.98 -7.32 -7.83
CA GLY A 69 2.07 -7.88 -6.48
C GLY A 69 3.42 -7.66 -5.79
N VAL A 70 4.32 -6.85 -6.36
CA VAL A 70 5.60 -6.52 -5.71
C VAL A 70 5.33 -5.54 -4.58
N TRP A 71 5.91 -5.79 -3.40
CA TRP A 71 5.79 -4.93 -2.21
C TRP A 71 6.70 -3.71 -2.28
N HIS A 72 6.22 -2.56 -1.84
CA HIS A 72 6.99 -1.32 -1.76
C HIS A 72 8.07 -1.38 -0.67
N PHE A 73 7.75 -1.95 0.49
CA PHE A 73 8.70 -2.22 1.55
C PHE A 73 8.69 -3.72 1.90
N THR A 74 9.86 -4.32 2.06
CA THR A 74 10.06 -5.77 2.27
C THR A 74 10.90 -6.04 3.50
N CYS A 75 10.76 -7.24 4.08
CA CYS A 75 11.51 -7.61 5.28
C CYS A 75 12.96 -7.97 4.92
N PRO A 76 13.98 -7.30 5.50
CA PRO A 76 15.39 -7.62 5.23
C PRO A 76 15.81 -9.00 5.76
N LYS A 77 14.99 -9.61 6.63
CA LYS A 77 15.17 -10.97 7.17
C LYS A 77 14.50 -12.05 6.29
N GLY A 78 13.88 -11.67 5.16
CA GLY A 78 13.24 -12.62 4.24
C GLY A 78 11.88 -13.15 4.70
N CYS A 79 11.23 -12.52 5.68
CA CYS A 79 9.86 -12.89 6.04
C CYS A 79 8.89 -12.59 4.89
N ALA A 80 7.89 -13.45 4.70
CA ALA A 80 6.82 -13.22 3.73
C ALA A 80 6.00 -11.97 4.08
N GLY A 81 5.57 -11.23 3.05
CA GLY A 81 4.80 -9.99 3.16
C GLY A 81 5.62 -8.71 3.02
N GLY A 82 5.00 -7.58 3.34
CA GLY A 82 5.60 -6.25 3.20
C GLY A 82 4.66 -5.14 3.67
N GLY A 83 4.92 -3.91 3.24
CA GLY A 83 4.11 -2.75 3.61
C GLY A 83 4.28 -1.58 2.63
N ALA A 84 3.46 -0.55 2.83
CA ALA A 84 3.53 0.72 2.07
C ALA A 84 4.59 1.68 2.63
N GLY A 85 5.22 1.35 3.76
CA GLY A 85 6.20 2.20 4.43
C GLY A 85 7.18 1.40 5.27
N ALA A 86 8.17 2.10 5.84
CA ALA A 86 9.19 1.55 6.73
C ALA A 86 8.61 1.28 8.14
N THR A 87 7.63 0.40 8.24
CA THR A 87 7.02 -0.04 9.50
C THR A 87 7.69 -1.33 10.01
N PRO A 88 7.47 -1.75 11.26
CA PRO A 88 7.97 -3.03 11.76
C PRO A 88 7.33 -4.22 11.03
N CYS A 89 8.13 -5.21 10.67
CA CYS A 89 7.66 -6.47 10.12
C CYS A 89 6.81 -7.22 11.15
N GLY A 90 5.56 -7.56 10.79
CA GLY A 90 4.65 -8.32 11.66
C GLY A 90 5.09 -9.75 12.01
N LYS A 91 6.21 -10.24 11.47
CA LYS A 91 6.77 -11.57 11.77
C LYS A 91 7.98 -11.52 12.69
N CYS A 92 8.91 -10.60 12.45
CA CYS A 92 10.20 -10.56 13.16
C CYS A 92 10.53 -9.21 13.81
N GLY A 93 9.62 -8.23 13.74
CA GLY A 93 9.78 -6.90 14.32
C GLY A 93 10.82 -5.99 13.65
N ALA A 94 11.59 -6.50 12.66
CA ALA A 94 12.57 -5.69 11.94
C ALA A 94 11.87 -4.66 11.06
N THR A 95 12.39 -3.44 11.00
CA THR A 95 11.87 -2.39 10.10
C THR A 95 11.95 -2.86 8.65
N LEU A 96 10.85 -2.71 7.91
CA LEU A 96 10.80 -3.02 6.48
C LEU A 96 11.70 -2.06 5.70
N ALA A 97 12.42 -2.60 4.72
CA ALA A 97 13.32 -1.85 3.85
C ALA A 97 12.67 -1.56 2.51
N HIS A 98 12.97 -0.40 1.94
CA HIS A 98 12.46 0.00 0.63
C HIS A 98 12.92 -0.98 -0.47
N ASN A 99 11.99 -1.41 -1.31
CA ASN A 99 12.22 -2.33 -2.41
C ASN A 99 12.20 -1.58 -3.74
N GLN A 100 13.39 -1.33 -4.31
CA GLN A 100 13.53 -0.60 -5.58
C GLN A 100 12.80 -1.27 -6.75
N ALA A 101 12.67 -2.60 -6.76
CA ALA A 101 11.97 -3.31 -7.82
C ALA A 101 10.47 -2.96 -7.88
N TYR A 102 9.92 -2.37 -6.82
CA TYR A 102 8.54 -1.88 -6.77
C TYR A 102 8.23 -0.83 -7.84
N HIS A 103 9.20 -0.03 -8.28
CA HIS A 103 8.98 1.01 -9.29
C HIS A 103 9.33 0.58 -10.72
N ALA A 104 9.87 -0.64 -10.91
CA ALA A 104 10.28 -1.17 -12.22
C ALA A 104 9.12 -1.85 -12.98
N GLN A 105 7.90 -1.31 -12.91
CA GLN A 105 6.69 -1.93 -13.48
C GLN A 105 6.53 -1.66 -14.97
#